data_AF-J9G202-F1
#
_entry.id   AF-J9G202-F1
#
_cell.length_a   1.000
_cell.length_b   1.000
_cell.length_c   1.000
_cell.angle_alpha   90.00
_cell.angle_beta   90.00
_cell.angle_gamma   90.00
#
_symmetry.space_group_name_H-M   'P 1'
#
loop_
_entity.id
_entity.type
_entity.pdbx_description
1 polymer ?
#
loop_
_entity_poly.entity_id
_entity_poly.type
_entity_poly.pdbx_seq_one_letter_code
_entity_poly.pdbx_strand_id
1 'polypeptide(L)' 'MILQQTLRKNYSFEGKGLHTGKVSKMVVKPAPVDTGIRFIRT' A
#
# COMPACT_ATOMS: atom_id res chain seq x y z
N MET A 1 6.02 -1.11 26.02
CA MET A 1 6.69 -1.63 24.80
C MET A 1 5.99 -1.04 23.59
N ILE A 2 6.73 -0.67 22.54
CA ILE A 2 6.14 -0.21 21.27
C ILE A 2 6.08 -1.41 20.33
N LEU A 3 4.91 -1.68 19.74
CA LEU A 3 4.67 -2.82 18.86
C LEU A 3 4.59 -2.39 17.40
N GLN A 4 5.02 -3.26 16.48
CA GLN A 4 4.84 -3.03 15.05
C GLN A 4 3.35 -2.88 14.70
N GLN A 5 3.07 -2.04 13.70
CA GLN A 5 1.72 -1.75 13.23
C GLN A 5 1.55 -2.16 11.78
N THR A 6 0.37 -2.66 11.46
CA THR A 6 -0.04 -3.05 10.10
C THR A 6 -1.52 -2.67 9.94
N LEU A 7 -2.04 -2.75 8.72
CA LEU A 7 -3.44 -2.37 8.46
C LEU A 7 -4.42 -3.41 9.00
N ARG A 8 -5.61 -2.98 9.42
CA ARG A 8 -6.68 -3.89 9.87
C ARG A 8 -7.42 -4.59 8.72
N LYS A 9 -7.38 -4.00 7.52
CA LYS A 9 -8.02 -4.49 6.30
C LYS A 9 -7.34 -3.89 5.08
N ASN A 10 -7.73 -4.32 3.89
CA ASN A 10 -7.26 -3.72 2.65
C ASN A 10 -7.87 -2.32 2.47
N TYR A 11 -7.08 -1.41 1.90
CA TYR A 11 -7.53 -0.08 1.50
C TYR A 11 -7.18 0.15 0.03
N SER A 12 -8.16 0.63 -0.74
CA SER A 12 -8.03 0.85 -2.18
C SER A 12 -8.03 2.35 -2.48
N PHE A 13 -7.17 2.75 -3.41
CA PHE A 13 -7.05 4.11 -3.91
C PHE A 13 -7.04 4.10 -5.43
N GLU A 14 -7.59 5.15 -6.03
CA GLU A 14 -7.57 5.37 -7.46
C GLU A 14 -7.25 6.85 -7.73
N GLY A 15 -6.38 7.12 -8.69
CA GLY A 15 -5.95 8.48 -8.99
C GLY A 15 -5.02 8.58 -10.18
N LYS A 16 -4.82 9.80 -10.65
CA LYS A 16 -3.93 10.11 -11.78
C LYS A 16 -2.49 10.21 -11.30
N GLY A 17 -1.58 9.48 -11.92
CA GLY A 17 -0.14 9.62 -11.67
C GLY A 17 0.36 10.99 -12.09
N LEU A 18 1.09 11.69 -11.22
CA LEU A 18 1.56 13.06 -11.45
C LEU A 18 2.34 13.20 -12.76
N HIS A 19 3.32 12.34 -12.99
CA HIS A 19 4.19 12.43 -14.17
C HIS A 19 3.61 11.75 -15.41
N THR A 20 2.89 10.63 -15.25
CA THR A 20 2.38 9.88 -16.40
C THR A 20 1.05 10.42 -16.91
N GLY A 21 0.30 11.13 -16.06
CA GLY A 21 -1.07 11.54 -16.35
C GLY A 21 -2.04 10.36 -16.51
N LYS A 22 -1.65 9.12 -16.18
CA LYS A 22 -2.52 7.95 -16.32
C LYS A 22 -3.19 7.61 -14.99
N VAL A 23 -4.44 7.15 -15.04
CA VAL A 23 -5.12 6.62 -13.85
C VAL A 23 -4.45 5.31 -13.44
N SER A 24 -4.15 5.18 -12.16
CA SER A 24 -3.64 3.96 -11.54
C SER A 24 -4.53 3.56 -10.37
N LYS A 25 -4.62 2.25 -10.15
CA LYS A 25 -5.31 1.65 -9.00
C LYS A 25 -4.26 1.05 -8.08
N MET A 26 -4.35 1.37 -6.80
CA MET A 26 -3.42 0.87 -5.78
C MET A 26 -4.21 0.28 -4.62
N VAL A 27 -3.71 -0.84 -4.10
CA VAL A 27 -4.26 -1.48 -2.89
C VAL A 27 -3.16 -1.60 -1.86
N VAL A 28 -3.37 -1.04 -0.67
CA VAL A 28 -2.50 -1.27 0.49
C VAL A 28 -3.09 -2.42 1.31
N LYS A 29 -2.27 -3.45 1.54
CA LYS A 29 -2.68 -4.68 2.23
C LYS A 29 -2.00 -4.79 3.59
N PRO A 30 -2.62 -5.45 4.58
CA PRO A 30 -1.92 -5.88 5.78
C PRO A 30 -0.74 -6.77 5.41
N ALA A 31 0.35 -6.65 6.17
CA ALA A 31 1.53 -7.51 6.09
C ALA A 31 1.88 -8.11 7.46
N PRO A 32 2.48 -9.31 7.52
CA PRO A 32 3.04 -9.90 8.74
C PRO A 32 4.14 -9.04 9.37
N VAL A 33 4.46 -9.34 10.64
CA VAL A 33 5.59 -8.74 11.38
C VAL A 33 6.90 -8.87 10.59
N ASP A 34 7.78 -7.88 10.71
CA ASP A 34 9.12 -7.82 10.08
C ASP A 34 9.15 -7.76 8.55
N THR A 35 7.99 -7.64 7.88
CA THR A 35 7.93 -7.53 6.41
C THR A 35 8.49 -6.19 5.88
N GLY A 36 8.36 -5.12 6.69
CA GLY A 36 8.64 -3.75 6.28
C GLY A 36 7.62 -3.21 5.26
N ILE A 37 7.98 -2.12 4.58
CA ILE A 37 7.16 -1.53 3.50
C ILE A 37 7.71 -1.99 2.15
N ARG A 38 6.86 -2.59 1.31
CA ARG A 38 7.24 -3.08 -0.03
C ARG A 38 6.25 -2.60 -1.08
N PHE A 39 6.76 -2.01 -2.16
CA PHE A 39 5.98 -1.70 -3.36
C PHE A 39 6.03 -2.88 -4.32
N ILE A 40 4.87 -3.27 -4.87
CA ILE A 40 4.73 -4.39 -5.79
C ILE A 40 4.02 -3.89 -7.04
N ARG A 41 4.60 -4.17 -8.22
CA ARG A 41 3.92 -3.97 -9.51
C ARG A 41 3.17 -5.25 -9.85
N THR A 42 1.87 -5.14 -10.12
CA THR A 42 1.03 -6.24 -10.62
C THR A 42 1.25 -6.49 -12.09
#